data_AF-A0A3D3P9I1-F1
#
_entry.id   AF-A0A3D3P9I1-F1
#
_cell.length_a   1.000
_cell.length_b   1.000
_cell.length_c   1.000
_cell.angle_alpha   90.00
_cell.angle_beta   90.00
_cell.angle_gamma   90.00
#
_symmetry.space_group_name_H-M   'P 1'
#
loop_
_entity.id
_entity.type
_entity.pdbx_description
1 polymer ?
#
loop_
_entity_poly.entity_id
_entity_poly.type
_entity_poly.pdbx_seq_one_letter_code
_entity_poly.pdbx_strand_id
1 'polypeptide(L)' 'MRKLDKDDMVLKAKIASRIKSLRKATGKGMTAFAKDTDKDKQSQNRWEKQGASISTINKFCKEIGISLSEFFNDPLFEK' A
#
# COMPACT_ATOMS: atom_id res chain seq x y z
N MET A 1 0.66 15.53 19.54
CA MET A 1 0.42 14.76 18.30
C MET A 1 -0.38 15.66 17.36
N ARG A 2 0.15 16.07 16.19
CA ARG A 2 -0.59 16.90 15.23
C ARG A 2 -1.82 16.12 14.77
N LYS A 3 -3.03 16.71 14.88
CA LYS A 3 -4.26 16.12 14.34
C LYS A 3 -4.04 15.94 12.83
N LEU A 4 -4.26 14.72 12.33
CA LEU A 4 -4.23 14.46 10.89
C LEU A 4 -5.26 15.35 10.22
N ASP A 5 -4.84 16.10 9.21
CA ASP A 5 -5.78 16.89 8.42
C ASP A 5 -6.69 15.93 7.62
N LYS A 6 -7.86 16.41 7.20
CA LYS A 6 -8.77 15.62 6.35
C LYS A 6 -8.06 15.12 5.09
N ASP A 7 -7.18 15.96 4.53
CA ASP A 7 -6.38 15.61 3.36
C ASP A 7 -5.39 14.46 3.64
N ASP A 8 -4.78 14.43 4.82
CA ASP A 8 -3.91 13.32 5.23
C ASP A 8 -4.69 12.01 5.36
N MET A 9 -5.93 12.07 5.88
CA MET A 9 -6.80 10.91 6.00
C MET A 9 -7.21 10.38 4.64
N VAL A 10 -7.56 11.27 3.70
CA VAL A 10 -7.89 10.89 2.32
C VAL A 10 -6.68 10.28 1.61
N LEU A 11 -5.49 10.86 1.75
CA LEU A 11 -4.26 10.32 1.17
C LEU A 11 -3.95 8.92 1.71
N LYS A 12 -4.08 8.71 3.02
CA LYS A 12 -3.88 7.39 3.63
C LYS A 12 -4.86 6.35 3.10
N ALA A 13 -6.13 6.72 2.92
CA ALA A 13 -7.13 5.83 2.35
C ALA A 13 -6.82 5.47 0.89
N LYS A 14 -6.39 6.45 0.08
CA LYS A 14 -5.95 6.23 -1.31
C LYS A 14 -4.76 5.26 -1.38
N ILE A 15 -3.75 5.46 -0.54
CA ILE A 15 -2.58 4.56 -0.42
C ILE A 15 -3.02 3.15 -0.05
N ALA A 16 -3.89 3.00 0.96
CA ALA A 16 -4.39 1.70 1.38
C ALA A 16 -5.13 0.98 0.23
N SER A 17 -5.97 1.70 -0.50
CA SER A 17 -6.69 1.19 -1.67
C SER A 17 -5.74 0.74 -2.78
N ARG A 18 -4.70 1.53 -3.09
CA ARG A 18 -3.69 1.20 -4.10
C ARG A 18 -2.90 -0.05 -3.74
N ILE A 19 -2.42 -0.17 -2.49
CA ILE A 19 -1.71 -1.37 -2.00
C ILE A 19 -2.58 -2.62 -2.18
N LYS A 20 -3.86 -2.53 -1.79
CA LYS A 20 -4.80 -3.64 -1.93
C LYS A 20 -5.02 -4.04 -3.39
N SER A 21 -5.13 -3.05 -4.28
CA SER A 21 -5.36 -3.27 -5.72
C SER A 21 -4.16 -3.92 -6.38
N LEU A 22 -2.94 -3.42 -6.10
CA LEU A 22 -1.70 -4.00 -6.60
C LEU A 22 -1.49 -5.43 -6.09
N ARG A 23 -1.76 -5.69 -4.80
CA ARG A 23 -1.72 -7.06 -4.29
C ARG A 23 -2.70 -7.96 -5.04
N LYS A 24 -3.95 -7.53 -5.23
CA LYS A 24 -4.93 -8.33 -6.00
C LYS A 24 -4.47 -8.59 -7.43
N ALA A 25 -3.82 -7.62 -8.08
CA ALA A 25 -3.29 -7.76 -9.44
C ALA A 25 -2.20 -8.84 -9.53
N THR A 26 -1.44 -9.10 -8.47
CA THR A 26 -0.50 -10.24 -8.41
C THR A 26 -1.18 -11.61 -8.38
N GLY A 27 -2.52 -11.68 -8.30
CA GLY A 27 -3.29 -12.91 -8.15
C GLY A 27 -3.19 -13.54 -6.75
N LYS A 28 -2.40 -12.96 -5.84
CA LYS A 28 -2.15 -13.50 -4.50
C LYS A 28 -3.14 -12.97 -3.47
N GLY A 29 -3.73 -13.90 -2.72
CA GLY A 29 -4.45 -13.58 -1.49
C GLY A 29 -3.51 -12.98 -0.44
N MET A 30 -4.06 -12.25 0.53
CA MET A 30 -3.28 -11.56 1.57
C MET A 30 -2.31 -12.48 2.31
N THR A 31 -2.74 -13.70 2.64
CA THR A 31 -1.91 -14.71 3.31
C THR A 31 -0.80 -15.25 2.42
N ALA A 32 -1.07 -15.44 1.12
CA ALA A 32 -0.06 -15.91 0.17
C ALA A 32 1.00 -14.83 -0.09
N PHE A 33 0.55 -13.57 -0.24
CA PHE A 33 1.45 -12.44 -0.38
C PHE A 33 2.34 -12.24 0.85
N ALA A 34 1.76 -12.34 2.06
CA ALA A 34 2.50 -12.21 3.32
C ALA A 34 3.55 -13.32 3.50
N LYS A 35 3.20 -14.58 3.15
CA LYS A 35 4.13 -15.71 3.19
C LYS A 35 5.30 -15.55 2.22
N ASP A 36 5.04 -15.11 1.00
CA ASP A 36 6.06 -14.96 -0.04
C ASP A 36 7.00 -13.77 0.20
N THR A 37 6.56 -12.78 0.99
CA THR A 37 7.33 -11.56 1.28
C THR A 37 7.97 -11.58 2.66
N ASP A 38 7.93 -12.72 3.37
CA ASP A 38 8.39 -12.88 4.76
C ASP A 38 7.79 -11.82 5.71
N LYS A 39 6.59 -11.34 5.36
CA LYS A 39 5.89 -10.29 6.08
C LYS A 39 4.85 -10.88 7.00
N ASP A 40 4.76 -10.29 8.18
CA ASP A 40 3.68 -10.59 9.09
C ASP A 40 2.32 -10.17 8.51
N LYS A 41 1.35 -11.08 8.62
CA LYS A 41 -0.04 -10.91 8.16
C LYS A 41 -0.69 -9.67 8.78
N GLN A 42 -0.29 -9.28 10.00
CA GLN A 42 -0.81 -8.06 10.63
C GLN A 42 -0.28 -6.80 9.96
N SER A 43 1.00 -6.79 9.54
CA SER A 43 1.59 -5.67 8.80
C SER A 43 0.86 -5.43 7.48
N GLN A 44 0.59 -6.50 6.71
CA GLN A 44 -0.14 -6.39 5.45
C GLN A 44 -1.59 -5.87 5.67
N ASN A 45 -2.29 -6.42 6.66
CA ASN A 45 -3.65 -5.99 7.00
C ASN A 45 -3.68 -4.51 7.45
N ARG A 46 -2.66 -4.06 8.18
CA ARG A 46 -2.54 -2.66 8.60
C ARG A 46 -2.38 -1.73 7.40
N TRP A 47 -1.55 -2.08 6.42
CA TRP A 47 -1.33 -1.24 5.24
C TRP A 47 -2.58 -1.12 4.38
N GLU A 48 -3.32 -2.21 4.23
CA GLU A 48 -4.60 -2.22 3.49
C GLU A 48 -5.74 -1.49 4.22
N LYS A 49 -5.56 -1.12 5.49
CA LYS A 49 -6.56 -0.38 6.29
C LYS A 49 -6.19 1.06 6.60
N GLN A 50 -4.93 1.33 6.92
CA GLN A 50 -4.45 2.61 7.45
C GLN A 50 -3.50 3.34 6.50
N GLY A 51 -3.15 2.71 5.37
CA GLY A 51 -2.08 3.16 4.51
C GLY A 51 -0.70 2.82 5.10
N ALA A 52 0.33 3.25 4.40
CA ALA A 52 1.71 2.97 4.76
C ALA A 52 2.58 4.22 4.55
N SER A 53 3.74 4.27 5.21
CA SER A 53 4.75 5.30 4.96
C SER A 53 5.38 5.12 3.57
N ILE A 54 5.95 6.18 3.01
CA ILE A 54 6.69 6.12 1.72
C ILE A 54 7.78 5.05 1.75
N SER A 55 8.53 4.94 2.86
CA SER A 55 9.56 3.90 3.04
C SER A 55 9.00 2.47 2.94
N THR A 56 7.79 2.28 3.43
CA THR A 56 7.10 0.98 3.39
C THR A 56 6.53 0.70 2.00
N ILE A 57 5.95 1.71 1.36
CA ILE A 57 5.47 1.63 -0.03
C ILE A 57 6.64 1.24 -0.94
N ASN A 58 7.81 1.86 -0.78
CA ASN A 58 8.99 1.54 -1.58
C ASN A 58 9.42 0.07 -1.43
N LYS A 59 9.38 -0.49 -0.21
CA LYS A 59 9.65 -1.92 0.02
C LYS A 59 8.60 -2.81 -0.67
N PHE A 60 7.33 -2.47 -0.52
CA PHE A 60 6.24 -3.18 -1.19
C PHE A 60 6.40 -3.16 -2.72
N CYS A 61 6.77 -2.01 -3.30
CA CYS A 61 6.99 -1.88 -4.74
C CYS A 61 8.08 -2.82 -5.24
N LYS A 62 9.21 -2.90 -4.50
CA LYS A 62 10.31 -3.82 -4.81
C LYS A 62 9.88 -5.29 -4.78
N GLU A 63 9.01 -5.68 -3.85
CA GLU A 63 8.51 -7.06 -3.73
C GLU A 63 7.62 -7.48 -4.90
N ILE A 64 6.88 -6.54 -5.49
CA ILE A 64 6.04 -6.80 -6.66
C ILE A 64 6.71 -6.38 -7.98
N GLY A 65 7.97 -5.95 -7.94
CA GLY A 65 8.76 -5.61 -9.11
C GLY A 65 8.36 -4.29 -9.81
N ILE A 66 7.72 -3.36 -9.10
CA ILE A 66 7.39 -2.02 -9.64
C ILE A 66 8.23 -0.93 -8.99
N SER A 67 8.29 0.23 -9.63
CA SER A 67 8.86 1.45 -9.09
C SER A 67 7.88 2.24 -8.21
N LEU A 68 8.43 3.13 -7.38
CA LEU A 68 7.61 4.04 -6.56
C LEU A 68 6.78 5.00 -7.44
N SER A 69 7.29 5.40 -8.60
CA SER A 69 6.54 6.22 -9.56
C SER A 69 5.33 5.48 -10.13
N GLU A 70 5.48 4.20 -10.49
CA GLU A 70 4.36 3.38 -10.97
C GLU A 70 3.29 3.14 -9.90
N PHE A 71 3.70 3.13 -8.63
CA PHE A 71 2.74 3.06 -7.53
C PHE A 71 1.80 4.27 -7.51
N PHE A 72 2.35 5.48 -7.64
CA PHE A 72 1.59 6.74 -7.59
C PHE A 72 1.02 7.17 -8.94
N ASN A 73 1.44 6.54 -10.05
CA ASN A 73 0.84 6.70 -11.37
C ASN A 73 -0.50 5.95 -11.45
N ASP A 74 -1.49 6.44 -10.70
CA ASP A 74 -2.84 5.89 -10.63
C ASP A 74 -3.85 7.02 -10.49
N PRO A 75 -5.04 6.92 -11.12
CA PRO A 75 -6.08 7.95 -11.06
C PRO A 75 -6.50 8.34 -9.63
N LEU A 76 -6.27 7.47 -8.63
CA LEU A 76 -6.47 7.81 -7.23
C LEU A 76 -5.63 9.00 -6.75
N PHE A 77 -4.48 9.27 -7.38
CA PHE A 77 -3.56 10.34 -7.00
C PHE A 77 -3.57 11.54 -7.94
N GLU A 78 -4.33 11.46 -9.04
CA GLU A 78 -4.59 12.59 -9.91
C GLU A 78 -5.55 13.58 -9.21
N LYS A 79 -5.35 14.87 -9.49
CA LYS A 79 -6.04 15.98 -8.83
C LYS A 79 -7.01 16.65 -9.79
#